data_AF-A0A7J2IPF4-F1
#
_entry.id   AF-A0A7J2IPF4-F1
#
_cell.length_a   1.000
_cell.length_b   1.000
_cell.length_c   1.000
_cell.angle_alpha   90.00
_cell.angle_beta   90.00
_cell.angle_gamma   90.00
#
_symmetry.space_group_name_H-M   'P 1'
#
loop_
_entity.id
_entity.type
_entity.pdbx_description
1 polymer ?
#
loop_
_entity_poly.entity_id
_entity_poly.type
_entity_poly.pdbx_seq_one_letter_code
_entity_poly.pdbx_strand_id
1 'polypeptide(L)' 'EEHLLIIKTSVEKMEKLIEKVKELHSYSVPEIISLPILEGNKEYLKWIEDSLK' A
#
# COMPACT_ATOMS: atom_id res chain seq x y z
N GLU A 1 -13.89 3.64 -17.18
CA GLU A 1 -12.49 4.09 -17.20
C GLU A 1 -11.91 3.79 -15.83
N GLU A 2 -10.65 3.38 -15.77
CA GLU A 2 -10.00 2.95 -14.54
C GLU A 2 -8.70 3.72 -14.34
N HIS A 3 -8.25 3.81 -13.10
CA HIS A 3 -7.00 4.46 -12.72
C HIS A 3 -6.17 3.52 -11.84
N LEU A 4 -4.90 3.32 -12.20
CA LEU A 4 -3.98 2.51 -11.41
C LEU A 4 -3.38 3.35 -10.27
N LEU A 5 -3.51 2.85 -9.04
CA LEU A 5 -2.88 3.43 -7.86
C LEU A 5 -1.65 2.60 -7.45
N ILE A 6 -0.53 3.28 -7.25
CA ILE A 6 0.70 2.68 -6.73
C ILE A 6 0.93 3.22 -5.31
N ILE A 7 0.61 2.41 -4.31
CA ILE A 7 0.66 2.80 -2.89
C ILE A 7 1.87 2.17 -2.21
N LYS A 8 2.55 2.95 -1.36
CA LYS A 8 3.74 2.54 -0.59
C LYS A 8 3.33 2.45 0.87
N THR A 9 3.55 1.28 1.47
CA THR A 9 3.23 1.00 2.87
C THR A 9 4.17 -0.09 3.39
N SER A 10 4.12 -0.35 4.69
CA SER A 10 4.82 -1.45 5.34
C SER A 10 3.93 -2.70 5.42
N VAL A 11 4.56 -3.87 5.60
CA VAL A 11 3.86 -5.17 5.66
C VAL A 11 2.89 -5.20 6.85
N GLU A 12 3.25 -4.60 7.97
CA GLU A 12 2.45 -4.56 9.20
C GLU A 12 1.14 -3.79 9.03
N LYS A 13 1.08 -2.87 8.05
CA LYS A 13 -0.13 -2.08 7.75
C LYS A 13 -0.96 -2.65 6.61
N MET A 14 -0.52 -3.72 5.96
CA MET A 14 -1.16 -4.23 4.75
C MET A 14 -2.61 -4.68 5.00
N GLU A 15 -2.86 -5.42 6.07
CA GLU A 15 -4.20 -5.91 6.41
C GLU A 15 -5.18 -4.75 6.63
N LYS A 16 -4.79 -3.79 7.48
CA LYS A 16 -5.57 -2.58 7.76
C LYS A 16 -5.81 -1.74 6.49
N LEU A 17 -4.83 -1.67 5.58
CA LEU A 17 -4.99 -0.97 4.30
C LEU A 17 -6.04 -1.68 3.43
N ILE A 18 -5.96 -3.01 3.29
CA ILE A 18 -6.92 -3.80 2.51
C ILE A 18 -8.34 -3.60 3.03
N GLU A 19 -8.55 -3.70 4.35
CA GLU A 19 -9.85 -3.47 4.97
C GLU A 19 -10.39 -2.08 4.65
N LYS A 20 -9.55 -1.05 4.79
CA LYS A 20 -9.98 0.33 4.56
C LYS A 20 -10.28 0.60 3.09
N VAL A 21 -9.50 0.04 2.16
CA VAL A 21 -9.79 0.13 0.73
C VAL A 21 -11.12 -0.56 0.44
N LYS A 22 -11.38 -1.76 0.96
CA LYS A 22 -12.66 -2.46 0.75
C LYS A 22 -13.86 -1.71 1.32
N GLU A 23 -13.70 -1.01 2.43
CA GLU A 23 -14.75 -0.17 3.03
C GLU A 23 -15.11 1.03 2.16
N LEU A 24 -14.11 1.65 1.51
CA LEU A 24 -14.28 2.90 0.77
C LEU A 24 -14.49 2.71 -0.74
N HIS A 25 -13.99 1.61 -1.32
CA HIS A 25 -14.02 1.40 -2.76
C HIS A 25 -15.44 1.08 -3.22
N SER A 26 -15.83 1.64 -4.37
CA SER A 26 -17.15 1.43 -4.96
C SER A 26 -17.38 0.01 -5.51
N TYR A 27 -16.33 -0.83 -5.58
CA TYR A 27 -16.40 -2.16 -6.15
C TYR A 27 -16.58 -3.18 -5.04
N SER A 28 -17.40 -4.20 -5.29
CA SER A 28 -17.62 -5.28 -4.32
C SER A 28 -16.36 -6.11 -4.06
N VAL A 29 -15.51 -6.27 -5.08
CA VAL A 29 -14.23 -6.98 -5.02
C VAL A 29 -13.16 -6.17 -5.74
N PRO A 30 -12.52 -5.17 -5.09
CA PRO A 30 -11.45 -4.38 -5.71
C PRO A 30 -10.17 -5.21 -5.86
N GLU A 31 -9.39 -4.92 -6.91
CA GLU A 31 -8.04 -5.49 -7.08
C GLU A 31 -7.05 -4.84 -6.10
N ILE A 32 -6.46 -5.63 -5.21
CA ILE A 32 -5.45 -5.17 -4.26
C ILE A 32 -4.36 -6.24 -4.18
N ILE A 33 -3.19 -5.94 -4.75
CA ILE A 33 -2.02 -6.83 -4.77
C ILE A 33 -0.80 -6.10 -4.23
N SER A 34 0.06 -6.81 -3.48
CA SER A 34 1.34 -6.28 -3.00
C SER A 34 2.51 -6.94 -3.71
N LEU A 35 3.54 -6.14 -3.98
CA LEU A 35 4.82 -6.59 -4.53
C LEU A 35 5.91 -6.23 -3.50
N PRO A 36 6.69 -7.19 -2.98
CA PRO A 36 7.69 -6.91 -1.97
C PRO A 36 8.87 -6.12 -2.58
N ILE A 37 9.31 -5.07 -1.87
CA ILE A 37 10.54 -4.35 -2.20
C ILE A 37 11.68 -5.04 -1.44
N LEU A 38 12.54 -5.75 -2.17
CA LEU A 38 13.67 -6.48 -1.56
C LEU A 38 14.87 -5.56 -1.28
N GLU A 39 15.13 -4.60 -2.18
CA GLU A 39 16.22 -3.63 -2.06
C GLU A 39 15.81 -2.28 -2.65
N GLY A 40 16.48 -1.22 -2.24
CA GLY A 40 16.22 0.14 -2.71
C GLY A 40 17.14 1.17 -2.07
N ASN A 41 16.93 2.44 -2.39
CA ASN A 41 17.66 3.54 -1.74
C ASN A 41 17.30 3.58 -0.23
N LYS A 42 18.32 3.44 0.62
CA LYS A 42 18.15 3.35 2.08
C LYS A 42 17.47 4.57 2.69
N GLU A 43 17.80 5.77 2.23
CA GLU A 43 17.23 7.03 2.74
C GLU A 43 15.74 7.13 2.37
N TYR A 44 15.37 6.70 1.16
CA TYR A 44 13.98 6.68 0.72
C TYR A 44 13.14 5.65 1.48
N LEU A 45 13.66 4.43 1.67
CA LEU A 45 12.97 3.40 2.46
C LEU A 45 12.80 3.84 3.91
N LYS A 46 13.84 4.48 4.48
CA LYS A 46 13.77 5.09 5.82
C LYS A 46 12.68 6.17 5.90
N TRP A 47 12.59 7.03 4.88
CA TRP A 47 11.55 8.05 4.81
C TRP A 47 10.14 7.46 4.73
N ILE A 48 9.94 6.35 3.99
CA ILE A 48 8.66 5.63 3.98
C ILE A 48 8.32 5.14 5.40
N GLU A 49 9.24 4.45 6.06
CA GLU A 49 9.03 3.95 7.42
C GLU A 49 8.68 5.08 8.40
N ASP A 50 9.40 6.20 8.33
CA ASP A 50 9.16 7.34 9.21
C ASP A 50 7.82 8.05 8.91
N SER A 51 7.37 8.03 7.65
CA SER A 51 6.05 8.56 7.24
C SER A 51 4.87 7.68 7.69
N LEU A 52 5.15 6.45 8.11
CA LEU A 52 4.16 5.50 8.62
C LEU A 52 4.10 5.46 10.15
N LYS A 53 4.85 6.29 10.86
CA LYS A 53 4.66 6.48 12.31
C LYS A 53 3.41 7.32 12.58
#